data_AF-A0A2L0AV41-F1
#
_entry.id   AF-A0A2L0AV41-F1
#
_cell.length_a   1.000
_cell.length_b   1.000
_cell.length_c   1.000
_cell.angle_alpha   90.00
_cell.angle_beta   90.00
_cell.angle_gamma   90.00
#
_symmetry.space_group_name_H-M   'P 1'
#
loop_
_entity.id
_entity.type
_entity.pdbx_description
1 polymer ?
#
loop_
_entity_poly.entity_id
_entity_poly.type
_entity_poly.pdbx_seq_one_letter_code
_entity_poly.pdbx_strand_id
1 'polypeptide(L)'
;IYKIIQLLPGPGVAIGMYNTDDSIKDFAHSSFKYALNREFPLYLSTKNTILKKYDGRFKDIFQAIYEKEYKPLFEAKKIWYEHRLIDDMVAYAMKSEGGFVWACKNYDGDVQSDSIAQGYGSLGLMTSVLICPDGKTVESEAAHGTVTRHYRMYQKGQETSTNP
;
A
#
# COMPACT_ATOMS: atom_id res chain seq x y z
N ILE A 1 33.65 5.66 -2.60
CA ILE A 1 32.90 5.32 -1.37
C ILE A 1 31.87 6.41 -1.15
N TYR A 2 30.58 6.16 -1.40
CA TYR A 2 29.54 7.14 -1.07
C TYR A 2 29.24 7.05 0.43
N LYS A 3 29.32 8.17 1.14
CA LYS A 3 28.87 8.25 2.53
C LYS A 3 27.34 8.37 2.52
N ILE A 4 26.66 7.27 2.85
CA ILE A 4 25.20 7.16 2.77
C ILE A 4 24.53 7.60 4.08
N ILE A 5 25.21 7.42 5.23
CA ILE A 5 24.71 7.76 6.56
C ILE A 5 25.86 8.35 7.40
N GLN A 6 25.54 9.31 8.27
CA GLN A 6 26.44 9.80 9.32
C GLN A 6 26.17 9.03 10.61
N LEU A 7 27.13 8.21 11.04
CA LEU A 7 27.08 7.56 12.36
C LEU A 7 27.61 8.54 13.41
N LEU A 8 26.83 8.78 14.45
CA LEU A 8 27.20 9.61 15.59
C LEU A 8 27.75 8.72 16.73
N PRO A 9 28.67 9.23 17.58
CA PRO A 9 29.17 8.48 18.72
C PRO A 9 28.06 8.25 19.77
N GLY A 10 28.07 7.07 20.40
CA GLY A 10 27.10 6.64 21.41
C GLY A 10 26.30 5.40 20.99
N PRO A 11 25.51 4.79 21.89
CA PRO A 11 24.62 3.68 21.55
C PRO A 11 23.58 4.11 20.50
N GLY A 12 23.37 3.30 19.47
CA GLY A 12 22.44 3.62 18.38
C GLY A 12 22.00 2.39 17.60
N VAL A 13 21.14 2.61 16.62
CA VAL A 13 20.59 1.59 15.72
C VAL A 13 20.70 2.05 14.27
N ALA A 14 20.87 1.11 13.35
CA ALA A 14 20.93 1.36 11.91
C ALA A 14 20.04 0.36 11.16
N ILE A 15 19.44 0.81 10.07
CA ILE A 15 18.63 -0.03 9.18
C ILE A 15 19.07 0.19 7.73
N GLY A 16 19.15 -0.90 6.96
CA GLY A 16 19.33 -0.88 5.52
C GLY A 16 18.14 -1.57 4.86
N MET A 17 17.61 -0.95 3.81
CA MET A 17 16.48 -1.48 3.03
C MET A 17 16.72 -1.24 1.54
N TYR A 18 16.19 -2.11 0.70
CA TYR A 18 16.29 -1.99 -0.75
C TYR A 18 14.97 -2.38 -1.41
N ASN A 19 14.83 -2.02 -2.69
CA ASN A 19 13.81 -2.54 -3.58
C ASN A 19 14.41 -2.57 -5.00
N THR A 20 13.79 -3.28 -5.92
CA THR A 20 14.26 -3.41 -7.30
C THR A 20 13.31 -2.72 -8.26
N ASP A 21 13.84 -2.20 -9.36
CA ASP A 21 13.00 -1.56 -10.38
C ASP A 21 11.96 -2.55 -10.93
N ASP A 22 12.30 -3.82 -11.11
CA ASP A 22 11.39 -4.82 -11.66
C ASP A 22 10.21 -5.10 -10.72
N SER A 23 10.46 -5.21 -9.41
CA SER A 23 9.38 -5.33 -8.41
C SER A 23 8.47 -4.09 -8.40
N ILE A 24 9.04 -2.89 -8.53
CA ILE A 24 8.25 -1.65 -8.59
C ILE A 24 7.42 -1.57 -9.88
N LYS A 25 7.96 -2.03 -11.02
CA LYS A 25 7.21 -2.08 -12.29
C LYS A 25 6.05 -3.06 -12.20
N ASP A 26 6.28 -4.26 -11.66
CA ASP A 26 5.24 -5.27 -11.48
C ASP A 26 4.11 -4.73 -10.57
N PHE A 27 4.49 -4.09 -9.46
CA PHE A 27 3.56 -3.42 -8.57
C PHE A 27 2.74 -2.32 -9.29
N ALA A 28 3.39 -1.51 -10.12
CA ALA A 28 2.72 -0.48 -10.92
C ALA A 28 1.71 -1.10 -11.90
N HIS A 29 2.12 -2.10 -12.68
CA HIS A 29 1.25 -2.78 -13.64
C HIS A 29 0.03 -3.42 -12.95
N SER A 30 0.24 -4.09 -11.81
CA SER A 30 -0.86 -4.66 -11.02
C SER A 30 -1.82 -3.58 -10.52
N SER A 31 -1.30 -2.48 -10.00
CA SER A 31 -2.11 -1.36 -9.50
C SER A 31 -2.96 -0.71 -10.61
N PHE A 32 -2.36 -0.44 -11.79
CA PHE A 32 -3.07 0.13 -12.92
C PHE A 32 -4.14 -0.81 -13.49
N LYS A 33 -3.82 -2.11 -13.64
CA LYS A 33 -4.77 -3.12 -14.12
C LYS A 33 -5.96 -3.25 -13.17
N TYR A 34 -5.70 -3.28 -11.86
CA TYR A 34 -6.74 -3.35 -10.85
C TYR A 34 -7.66 -2.11 -10.90
N ALA A 35 -7.08 -0.91 -10.92
CA ALA A 35 -7.84 0.34 -11.04
C ALA A 35 -8.70 0.39 -12.32
N LEU A 36 -8.16 -0.04 -13.47
CA LEU A 36 -8.92 -0.13 -14.72
C LEU A 36 -10.09 -1.10 -14.64
N ASN A 37 -9.90 -2.26 -14.01
CA ASN A 37 -10.94 -3.27 -13.83
C ASN A 37 -12.07 -2.74 -12.94
N ARG A 38 -11.70 -2.05 -11.86
CA ARG A 38 -12.65 -1.43 -10.91
C ARG A 38 -13.27 -0.12 -11.43
N GLU A 39 -12.76 0.42 -12.53
CA GLU A 39 -13.11 1.73 -13.08
C GLU A 39 -12.93 2.87 -12.06
N PHE A 40 -11.89 2.78 -11.23
CA PHE A 40 -11.58 3.74 -10.18
C PHE A 40 -10.29 4.52 -10.48
N PRO A 41 -10.19 5.80 -10.07
CA PRO A 41 -8.92 6.52 -10.09
C PRO A 41 -7.89 5.84 -9.19
N LEU A 42 -6.61 5.99 -9.54
CA LEU A 42 -5.48 5.41 -8.83
C LEU A 42 -4.60 6.48 -8.19
N TYR A 43 -4.28 6.30 -6.92
CA TYR A 43 -3.34 7.15 -6.19
C TYR A 43 -2.13 6.35 -5.71
N LEU A 44 -0.92 6.78 -6.07
CA LEU A 44 0.33 6.31 -5.44
C LEU A 44 0.77 7.32 -4.38
N SER A 45 1.06 6.86 -3.17
CA SER A 45 1.60 7.71 -2.12
C SER A 45 3.06 7.39 -1.78
N THR A 46 3.90 8.42 -1.66
CA THR A 46 5.30 8.27 -1.17
C THR A 46 5.73 9.49 -0.34
N LYS A 47 6.96 9.49 0.19
CA LYS A 47 7.60 10.66 0.81
C LYS A 47 8.83 11.12 0.02
N ASN A 48 8.70 11.23 -1.31
CA ASN A 48 9.81 11.55 -2.22
C ASN A 48 10.47 12.93 -2.01
N THR A 49 9.84 13.86 -1.31
CA THR A 49 10.49 15.13 -0.90
C THR A 49 11.61 14.91 0.11
N ILE A 50 11.50 13.85 0.93
CA ILE A 50 12.49 13.45 1.93
C ILE A 50 13.38 12.35 1.37
N LEU A 51 12.79 11.24 0.92
CA LEU A 51 13.51 10.10 0.33
C LEU A 51 13.69 10.27 -1.18
N LYS A 52 14.39 11.35 -1.58
CA LYS A 52 14.47 11.82 -2.98
C LYS A 52 14.84 10.76 -4.00
N LYS A 53 15.76 9.85 -3.67
CA LYS A 53 16.18 8.78 -4.58
C LYS A 53 15.30 7.54 -4.47
N TYR A 54 15.06 7.04 -3.26
CA TYR A 54 14.33 5.80 -3.04
C TYR A 54 12.85 5.94 -3.41
N ASP A 55 12.14 6.90 -2.80
CA ASP A 55 10.72 7.15 -3.09
C ASP A 55 10.52 7.88 -4.41
N GLY A 56 11.52 8.65 -4.86
CA GLY A 56 11.55 9.19 -6.21
C GLY A 56 11.52 8.09 -7.27
N ARG A 57 12.21 6.96 -7.03
CA ARG A 57 12.22 5.83 -7.98
C ARG A 57 10.84 5.21 -8.19
N PHE A 58 10.05 5.07 -7.11
CA PHE A 58 8.65 4.63 -7.20
C PHE A 58 7.82 5.59 -8.04
N LYS A 59 7.89 6.89 -7.74
CA LYS A 59 7.16 7.93 -8.47
C LYS A 59 7.51 7.90 -9.96
N ASP A 60 8.80 7.88 -10.28
CA ASP A 60 9.28 7.96 -11.66
C ASP A 60 8.88 6.73 -12.48
N ILE A 61 8.99 5.52 -11.90
CA ILE A 61 8.59 4.28 -12.57
C ILE A 61 7.09 4.26 -12.83
N PHE A 62 6.26 4.57 -11.83
CA PHE A 62 4.81 4.62 -12.02
C PHE A 62 4.40 5.65 -13.07
N GLN A 63 5.00 6.85 -13.05
CA GLN A 63 4.69 7.88 -14.04
C GLN A 63 5.08 7.44 -15.46
N ALA A 64 6.27 6.86 -15.61
CA ALA A 64 6.74 6.40 -16.92
C ALA A 64 5.84 5.30 -17.50
N ILE A 65 5.41 4.34 -16.67
CA ILE A 65 4.48 3.28 -17.07
C ILE A 65 3.10 3.88 -17.42
N TYR A 66 2.59 4.80 -16.59
CA TYR A 66 1.29 5.42 -16.82
C TYR A 66 1.24 6.13 -18.18
N GLU A 67 2.18 7.05 -18.42
CA GLU A 67 2.22 7.84 -19.66
C GLU A 67 2.40 6.98 -20.90
N LYS A 68 3.21 5.93 -20.82
CA LYS A 68 3.54 5.07 -21.95
C LYS A 68 2.43 4.07 -22.29
N GLU A 69 1.75 3.52 -21.28
CA GLU A 69 0.95 2.29 -21.48
C GLU A 69 -0.50 2.41 -20.99
N TYR A 70 -0.80 3.27 -20.02
CA TYR A 70 -2.11 3.26 -19.35
C TYR A 70 -2.93 4.53 -19.52
N LYS A 71 -2.31 5.68 -19.81
CA LYS A 71 -3.00 6.96 -19.90
C LYS A 71 -4.18 6.95 -20.88
N PRO A 72 -4.06 6.45 -22.13
CA PRO A 72 -5.21 6.38 -23.04
C PRO A 72 -6.35 5.49 -22.51
N LEU A 73 -6.01 4.42 -21.78
CA LEU A 73 -7.00 3.49 -21.21
C LEU A 73 -7.75 4.13 -20.03
N PHE A 74 -7.05 4.88 -19.19
CA PHE A 74 -7.63 5.62 -18.07
C PHE A 74 -8.54 6.75 -18.57
N GLU A 75 -8.06 7.52 -19.55
CA GLU A 75 -8.84 8.61 -20.17
C GLU A 75 -10.12 8.09 -20.84
N ALA A 76 -10.06 6.94 -21.52
CA ALA A 76 -11.25 6.29 -22.10
C ALA A 76 -12.33 5.93 -21.07
N LYS A 77 -11.93 5.62 -19.83
CA LYS A 77 -12.82 5.33 -18.70
C LYS A 77 -13.11 6.55 -17.83
N LYS A 78 -12.58 7.74 -18.18
CA LYS A 78 -12.71 8.99 -17.40
C LYS A 78 -12.18 8.87 -15.96
N ILE A 79 -11.16 8.06 -15.76
CA ILE A 79 -10.41 7.93 -14.50
C ILE A 79 -8.99 8.46 -14.69
N TRP A 80 -8.26 8.67 -13.60
CA TRP A 80 -6.91 9.24 -13.63
C TRP A 80 -5.96 8.51 -12.70
N TYR A 81 -4.67 8.77 -12.89
CA TYR A 81 -3.61 8.42 -11.97
C TYR A 81 -2.98 9.68 -11.39
N GLU A 82 -2.71 9.67 -10.09
CA GLU A 82 -2.01 10.77 -9.41
C GLU A 82 -1.00 10.24 -8.39
N HIS A 83 0.20 10.83 -8.37
CA HIS A 83 1.14 10.67 -7.26
C HIS A 83 0.89 11.75 -6.20
N ARG A 84 0.80 11.35 -4.93
CA ARG A 84 0.67 12.24 -3.78
C ARG A 84 1.75 12.00 -2.73
N LEU A 85 2.00 13.02 -1.92
CA LEU A 85 2.76 12.81 -0.69
C LEU A 85 1.88 12.07 0.31
N ILE A 86 2.46 11.10 1.05
CA ILE A 86 1.71 10.21 1.94
C ILE A 86 0.88 10.97 3.00
N ASP A 87 1.40 12.08 3.51
CA ASP A 87 0.70 12.96 4.45
C ASP A 87 -0.50 13.69 3.85
N ASP A 88 -0.42 14.10 2.58
CA ASP A 88 -1.58 14.64 1.87
C ASP A 88 -2.58 13.54 1.53
N MET A 89 -2.09 12.35 1.13
CA MET A 89 -2.94 11.23 0.74
C MET A 89 -3.79 10.71 1.92
N VAL A 90 -3.22 10.56 3.13
CA VAL A 90 -3.99 10.17 4.31
C VAL A 90 -5.07 11.20 4.65
N ALA A 91 -4.75 12.50 4.53
CA ALA A 91 -5.71 13.57 4.80
C ALA A 91 -6.83 13.63 3.76
N TYR A 92 -6.51 13.34 2.49
CA TYR A 92 -7.48 13.19 1.42
C TYR A 92 -8.39 11.98 1.67
N ALA A 93 -7.82 10.82 1.98
CA ALA A 93 -8.58 9.59 2.24
C ALA A 93 -9.60 9.76 3.37
N MET A 94 -9.23 10.45 4.45
CA MET A 94 -10.14 10.73 5.58
C MET A 94 -11.34 11.61 5.24
N LYS A 95 -11.23 12.47 4.21
CA LYS A 95 -12.29 13.40 3.79
C LYS A 95 -13.05 12.91 2.56
N SER A 96 -12.56 11.86 1.93
CA SER A 96 -13.09 11.31 0.70
C SER A 96 -14.32 10.44 0.97
N GLU A 97 -15.21 10.33 -0.02
CA GLU A 97 -16.30 9.37 -0.04
C GLU A 97 -15.84 7.95 -0.45
N GLY A 98 -14.53 7.73 -0.60
CA GLY A 98 -13.96 6.49 -1.12
C GLY A 98 -13.96 6.47 -2.65
N GLY A 99 -14.08 5.27 -3.23
CA GLY A 99 -14.17 5.13 -4.69
C GLY A 99 -12.86 5.32 -5.46
N PHE A 100 -11.73 4.99 -4.84
CA PHE A 100 -10.41 5.03 -5.47
C PHE A 100 -9.57 3.82 -5.10
N VAL A 101 -8.55 3.51 -5.91
CA VAL A 101 -7.50 2.56 -5.56
C VAL A 101 -6.32 3.33 -4.97
N TRP A 102 -5.81 2.87 -3.83
CA TRP A 102 -4.63 3.43 -3.19
C TRP A 102 -3.47 2.44 -3.27
N ALA A 103 -2.50 2.73 -4.14
CA ALA A 103 -1.24 2.03 -4.20
C ALA A 103 -0.32 2.53 -3.07
N CYS A 104 -0.16 1.70 -2.04
CA CYS A 104 0.73 1.96 -0.91
C CYS A 104 2.05 1.20 -1.07
N LYS A 105 3.16 1.80 -0.61
CA LYS A 105 4.38 1.03 -0.36
C LYS A 105 4.13 0.01 0.76
N ASN A 106 4.96 -1.03 0.83
CA ASN A 106 4.79 -2.17 1.76
C ASN A 106 4.36 -1.75 3.18
N TYR A 107 5.16 -0.93 3.87
CA TYR A 107 4.84 -0.47 5.23
C TYR A 107 3.60 0.43 5.31
N ASP A 108 3.40 1.31 4.32
CA ASP A 108 2.22 2.18 4.29
C ASP A 108 0.94 1.34 4.07
N GLY A 109 1.01 0.27 3.26
CA GLY A 109 -0.10 -0.62 2.98
C GLY A 109 -0.54 -1.40 4.21
N ASP A 110 0.42 -1.94 4.96
CA ASP A 110 0.20 -2.62 6.24
C ASP A 110 -0.58 -1.71 7.20
N VAL A 111 -0.04 -0.54 7.53
CA VAL A 111 -0.65 0.38 8.51
C VAL A 111 -1.98 0.97 8.04
N GLN A 112 -2.08 1.38 6.77
CA GLN A 112 -3.28 2.05 6.28
C GLN A 112 -4.43 1.08 6.02
N SER A 113 -4.14 -0.18 5.68
CA SER A 113 -5.19 -1.21 5.49
C SER A 113 -6.00 -1.41 6.77
N ASP A 114 -5.35 -1.55 7.93
CA ASP A 114 -6.00 -1.63 9.24
C ASP A 114 -6.86 -0.39 9.55
N SER A 115 -6.33 0.79 9.24
CA SER A 115 -7.03 2.06 9.47
C SER A 115 -8.31 2.15 8.64
N ILE A 116 -8.24 1.76 7.36
CA ILE A 116 -9.39 1.71 6.46
C ILE A 116 -10.37 0.64 6.91
N ALA A 117 -9.92 -0.57 7.24
CA ALA A 117 -10.79 -1.66 7.69
C ALA A 117 -11.60 -1.26 8.93
N GLN A 118 -10.94 -0.62 9.90
CA GLN A 118 -11.61 -0.11 11.08
C GLN A 118 -12.58 1.04 10.76
N GLY A 119 -12.23 1.92 9.82
CA GLY A 119 -13.11 2.99 9.35
C GLY A 119 -14.39 2.48 8.67
N TYR A 120 -14.32 1.33 8.01
CA TYR A 120 -15.47 0.63 7.41
C TYR A 120 -16.14 -0.38 8.36
N GLY A 121 -15.71 -0.44 9.62
CA GLY A 121 -16.41 -1.14 10.71
C GLY A 121 -15.51 -2.03 11.56
N SER A 122 -14.74 -2.93 10.93
CA SER A 122 -13.89 -3.89 11.63
C SER A 122 -12.87 -4.51 10.68
N LEU A 123 -11.69 -4.87 11.20
CA LEU A 123 -10.70 -5.62 10.45
C LEU A 123 -11.23 -6.99 9.96
N GLY A 124 -12.20 -7.57 10.68
CA GLY A 124 -12.86 -8.82 10.26
C GLY A 124 -13.81 -8.66 9.07
N LEU A 125 -14.01 -7.45 8.55
CA LEU A 125 -14.83 -7.18 7.36
C LEU A 125 -13.98 -6.82 6.13
N MET A 126 -12.65 -6.95 6.24
CA MET A 126 -11.72 -6.66 5.15
C MET A 126 -11.24 -7.96 4.50
N THR A 127 -11.16 -7.95 3.17
CA THR A 127 -10.52 -9.01 2.38
C THR A 127 -9.09 -8.61 2.05
N SER A 128 -8.15 -9.56 2.16
CA SER A 128 -6.76 -9.40 1.70
C SER A 128 -6.48 -10.42 0.61
N VAL A 129 -5.94 -9.95 -0.52
CA VAL A 129 -5.64 -10.79 -1.68
C VAL A 129 -4.32 -10.33 -2.29
N LEU A 130 -3.30 -11.17 -2.22
CA LEU A 130 -2.04 -11.00 -2.93
C LEU A 130 -2.19 -11.49 -4.36
N ILE A 131 -1.94 -10.61 -5.33
CA ILE A 131 -1.95 -10.94 -6.76
C ILE A 131 -0.50 -10.95 -7.27
N CYS A 132 -0.03 -12.09 -7.75
CA CYS A 132 1.30 -12.20 -8.31
C CYS A 132 1.40 -11.57 -9.71
N PRO A 133 2.61 -11.17 -10.15
CA PRO A 133 2.83 -10.55 -11.47
C PRO A 133 2.45 -11.44 -12.66
N ASP A 134 2.37 -12.76 -12.47
CA ASP A 134 1.94 -13.73 -13.48
C ASP A 134 0.45 -13.61 -13.85
N GLY A 135 -0.32 -12.82 -13.08
CA GLY A 135 -1.74 -12.61 -13.26
C GLY A 135 -2.60 -13.86 -13.03
N LYS A 136 -2.03 -14.89 -12.39
CA LYS A 136 -2.67 -16.19 -12.17
C LYS A 136 -2.61 -16.61 -10.71
N THR A 137 -1.47 -16.40 -10.08
CA THR A 137 -1.25 -16.81 -8.70
C THR A 137 -1.89 -15.80 -7.76
N VAL A 138 -2.76 -16.29 -6.91
CA VAL A 138 -3.50 -15.51 -5.92
C VAL A 138 -3.35 -16.19 -4.57
N GLU A 139 -3.02 -15.40 -3.55
CA GLU A 139 -3.05 -15.81 -2.16
C GLU A 139 -4.09 -14.94 -1.45
N SER A 140 -4.94 -15.56 -0.62
CA SER A 140 -6.02 -14.89 0.08
C SER A 140 -5.87 -15.14 1.57
N GLU A 141 -5.81 -14.07 2.34
CA GLU A 141 -5.68 -14.12 3.79
C GLU A 141 -6.72 -13.22 4.46
N ALA A 142 -6.90 -13.40 5.76
CA ALA A 142 -7.57 -12.40 6.57
C ALA A 142 -6.62 -11.19 6.72
N ALA A 143 -7.14 -9.97 6.58
CA ALA A 143 -6.32 -8.77 6.75
C ALA A 143 -5.87 -8.54 8.21
N HIS A 144 -6.45 -9.25 9.18
CA HIS A 144 -6.11 -9.13 10.58
C HIS A 144 -5.14 -10.20 11.06
N GLY A 145 -4.36 -9.87 12.09
CA GLY A 145 -3.52 -10.82 12.80
C GLY A 145 -4.30 -11.85 13.62
N THR A 146 -3.59 -12.64 14.43
CA THR A 146 -4.12 -13.81 15.16
C THR A 146 -5.05 -13.48 16.35
N VAL A 147 -5.47 -12.23 16.50
CA VAL A 147 -6.37 -11.76 17.57
C VAL A 147 -5.93 -12.22 18.97
N THR A 148 -4.61 -12.07 19.27
CA THR A 148 -3.96 -12.58 20.49
C THR A 148 -4.72 -12.25 21.78
N ARG A 149 -5.35 -11.08 21.86
CA ARG A 149 -6.17 -10.68 23.02
C ARG A 149 -7.32 -11.67 23.28
N HIS A 150 -8.08 -12.03 22.25
CA HIS A 150 -9.19 -12.98 22.38
C HIS A 150 -8.65 -14.38 22.67
N TYR A 151 -7.52 -14.75 22.07
CA TYR A 151 -6.86 -16.01 22.38
C TYR A 151 -6.46 -16.12 23.87
N ARG A 152 -5.98 -15.04 24.49
CA ARG A 152 -5.69 -15.01 25.94
C ARG A 152 -6.94 -15.11 26.82
N MET A 153 -8.11 -14.64 26.35
CA MET A 153 -9.40 -14.83 27.03
C MET A 153 -9.88 -16.27 26.93
N TYR A 154 -9.80 -16.85 25.73
CA TYR A 154 -10.06 -18.28 25.49
C TYR A 154 -9.21 -19.19 26.39
N GLN A 155 -7.90 -18.91 26.52
CA GLN A 155 -7.01 -19.68 27.39
C GLN A 155 -7.40 -19.64 28.88
N LYS A 156 -8.15 -18.62 29.31
CA LYS A 156 -8.68 -18.49 30.67
C LYS A 156 -10.09 -19.08 30.82
N GLY A 157 -10.63 -19.71 29.79
CA GLY A 157 -12.01 -20.22 29.76
C GLY A 157 -13.08 -19.12 29.70
N GLN A 158 -12.70 -17.90 29.30
CA GLN A 158 -13.63 -16.78 29.16
C GLN A 158 -14.29 -16.81 27.77
N GLU A 159 -15.54 -16.35 27.67
CA GLU A 159 -16.23 -16.21 26.38
C GLU A 159 -15.52 -15.19 25.47
N THR A 160 -15.53 -15.46 24.17
CA THR A 160 -14.96 -14.58 23.13
C THR A 160 -15.96 -14.36 21.99
N SER A 161 -16.04 -13.14 21.46
CA SER A 161 -16.80 -12.82 20.25
C SER A 161 -15.84 -12.36 19.15
N THR A 162 -15.16 -13.33 18.53
CA THR A 162 -14.23 -13.10 17.41
C THR A 162 -15.00 -13.28 16.11
N ASN A 163 -14.92 -12.31 15.20
CA ASN A 163 -15.51 -12.45 13.87
C ASN A 163 -14.72 -13.51 13.07
N PRO A 164 -15.36 -14.57 12.55
CA PRO A 164 -14.67 -15.62 11.79
C PRO A 164 -14.27 -15.19 10.38
#